data_AF-A0A8T7K8P0-F1
#
_entry.id   AF-A0A8T7K8P0-F1
#
_cell.length_a   1.000
_cell.length_b   1.000
_cell.length_c   1.000
_cell.angle_alpha   90.00
_cell.angle_beta   90.00
_cell.angle_gamma   90.00
#
_symmetry.space_group_name_H-M   'P 1'
#
loop_
_entity.id
_entity.type
_entity.pdbx_description
1 polymer ?
#
loop_
_entity_poly.entity_id
_entity_poly.type
_entity_poly.pdbx_seq_one_letter_code
_entity_poly.pdbx_strand_id
1 'polypeptide(L)'
;MNSKPQKWQHPGGKLRELGAEALTDAELLSILVAPGIKGKPAERIAEEILQRFGGFKGMANQPLEKLLDIKGLGDTKIIRIAAAFEIARRIVNEVLKDREEVQA
;
A
#
# COMPACT_ATOMS: atom_id res chain seq x y z
N MET A 1 -13.84 -16.36 29.48
CA MET A 1 -13.59 -14.98 29.03
C MET A 1 -14.15 -14.85 27.62
N ASN A 2 -15.39 -14.36 27.48
CA ASN A 2 -16.06 -14.21 26.19
C ASN A 2 -15.65 -12.87 25.56
N SER A 3 -14.55 -12.87 24.82
CA SER A 3 -14.24 -11.75 23.93
C SER A 3 -15.13 -11.90 22.69
N LYS A 4 -16.16 -11.05 22.59
CA LYS A 4 -16.95 -10.91 21.35
C LYS A 4 -15.97 -10.76 20.17
N PRO A 5 -16.22 -11.38 19.00
CA PRO A 5 -15.36 -11.16 17.84
C PRO A 5 -15.42 -9.68 17.48
N GLN A 6 -14.33 -8.96 17.74
CA GLN A 6 -14.27 -7.55 17.44
C GLN A 6 -14.15 -7.43 15.92
N LYS A 7 -15.28 -7.10 15.28
CA LYS A 7 -15.39 -6.98 13.83
C LYS A 7 -14.69 -5.68 13.39
N TRP A 8 -13.36 -5.70 13.37
CA TRP A 8 -12.56 -4.57 12.91
C TRP A 8 -12.73 -4.40 11.41
N GLN A 9 -13.50 -3.40 11.00
CA GLN A 9 -13.76 -3.12 9.58
C GLN A 9 -12.67 -2.24 8.94
N HIS A 10 -11.87 -1.53 9.74
CA HIS A 10 -10.82 -0.68 9.20
C HIS A 10 -9.64 -1.50 8.65
N PRO A 11 -8.96 -1.03 7.58
CA PRO A 11 -7.91 -1.80 6.89
C PRO A 11 -6.78 -2.30 7.80
N GLY A 12 -6.30 -1.48 8.75
CA GLY A 12 -5.23 -1.88 9.67
C GLY A 12 -5.61 -3.04 10.60
N GLY A 13 -6.86 -3.05 11.09
CA GLY A 13 -7.37 -4.16 11.90
C GLY A 13 -7.61 -5.41 11.07
N LYS A 14 -8.12 -5.25 9.84
CA LYS A 14 -8.27 -6.35 8.89
C LYS A 14 -6.92 -7.01 8.60
N LEU A 15 -5.88 -6.21 8.35
CA LEU A 15 -4.52 -6.70 8.10
C LEU A 15 -3.97 -7.47 9.30
N ARG A 16 -4.19 -6.96 10.51
CA ARG A 16 -3.72 -7.59 11.75
C ARG A 16 -4.41 -8.93 12.05
N GLU A 17 -5.73 -8.99 11.88
CA GLU A 17 -6.54 -10.12 12.34
C GLU A 17 -6.81 -11.17 11.27
N LEU A 18 -6.92 -10.74 10.00
CA LEU A 18 -7.31 -11.60 8.87
C LEU A 18 -6.23 -11.74 7.80
N GLY A 19 -5.08 -11.08 7.97
CA GLY A 19 -3.98 -11.14 7.00
C GLY A 19 -4.18 -10.21 5.80
N ALA A 20 -3.15 -10.16 4.95
CA ALA A 20 -3.11 -9.27 3.78
C ALA A 20 -4.05 -9.74 2.66
N GLU A 21 -4.29 -11.05 2.57
CA GLU A 21 -5.20 -11.72 1.63
C GLU A 21 -6.66 -11.26 1.78
N ALA A 22 -7.03 -10.77 2.97
CA ALA A 22 -8.36 -10.25 3.20
C ALA A 22 -8.53 -8.84 2.61
N LEU A 23 -7.45 -8.13 2.26
CA LEU A 23 -7.51 -6.73 1.81
C LEU A 23 -7.57 -6.65 0.28
N THR A 24 -8.36 -5.69 -0.20
CA THR A 24 -8.21 -5.17 -1.56
C THR A 24 -6.93 -4.33 -1.68
N ASP A 25 -6.45 -4.14 -2.91
CA ASP A 25 -5.30 -3.25 -3.18
C ASP A 25 -5.52 -1.84 -2.61
N ALA A 26 -6.74 -1.31 -2.71
CA ALA A 26 -7.10 0.00 -2.16
C ALA A 26 -7.05 0.01 -0.64
N GLU A 27 -7.57 -1.02 0.04
CA GLU A 27 -7.46 -1.16 1.49
C GLU A 27 -5.99 -1.24 1.91
N LEU A 28 -5.17 -2.03 1.21
CA LEU A 28 -3.74 -2.18 1.53
C LEU A 28 -2.99 -0.85 1.37
N LEU A 29 -3.17 -0.16 0.24
CA LEU A 29 -2.54 1.13 0.00
C LEU A 29 -3.02 2.20 0.99
N SER A 30 -4.29 2.17 1.39
CA SER A 30 -4.86 3.15 2.32
C SER A 30 -4.17 3.17 3.68
N ILE A 31 -3.56 2.05 4.11
CA ILE A 31 -2.78 1.96 5.35
C ILE A 31 -1.56 2.90 5.29
N LEU A 32 -0.91 3.02 4.12
CA LEU A 32 0.21 3.92 3.91
C LEU A 32 -0.23 5.38 3.74
N VAL A 33 -1.42 5.59 3.19
CA VAL A 33 -2.00 6.91 2.91
C VAL A 33 -2.67 7.53 4.14
N ALA A 34 -3.07 6.73 5.13
CA ALA A 34 -3.78 7.18 6.31
C ALA A 34 -2.99 8.25 7.11
N PRO A 35 -3.69 9.25 7.70
CA PRO A 35 -5.14 9.43 7.70
C PRO A 35 -5.70 9.98 6.37
N GLY A 36 -7.01 9.91 6.16
CA GLY A 36 -7.67 10.60 5.04
C GLY A 36 -7.62 12.13 5.16
N ILE A 37 -8.37 12.82 4.31
CA ILE A 37 -8.60 14.28 4.41
C ILE A 37 -10.06 14.58 4.73
N LYS A 38 -10.37 15.82 5.09
CA LYS A 38 -11.77 16.24 5.32
C LYS A 38 -12.63 15.93 4.09
N GLY A 39 -13.66 15.10 4.27
CA GLY A 39 -14.59 14.70 3.22
C GLY A 39 -14.08 13.61 2.26
N LYS A 40 -12.88 13.04 2.45
CA LYS A 40 -12.37 11.92 1.65
C LYS A 40 -11.52 10.97 2.51
N PRO A 41 -12.01 9.75 2.81
CA PRO A 41 -11.27 8.77 3.62
C PRO A 41 -10.07 8.21 2.84
N ALA A 42 -9.12 7.59 3.54
CA ALA A 42 -7.85 7.15 2.97
C ALA A 42 -8.05 6.10 1.86
N GLU A 43 -9.05 5.24 2.01
CA GLU A 43 -9.49 4.23 1.06
C GLU A 43 -9.88 4.86 -0.28
N ARG A 44 -10.60 5.98 -0.26
CA ARG A 44 -10.99 6.71 -1.48
C ARG A 44 -9.81 7.40 -2.14
N ILE A 45 -8.85 7.90 -1.36
CA ILE A 45 -7.59 8.43 -1.91
C ILE A 45 -6.80 7.30 -2.57
N ALA A 46 -6.71 6.14 -1.93
CA ALA A 46 -6.02 4.95 -2.46
C ALA A 46 -6.67 4.44 -3.76
N GLU A 47 -7.99 4.36 -3.82
CA GLU A 47 -8.73 4.04 -5.05
C GLU A 47 -8.38 4.99 -6.20
N GLU A 48 -8.38 6.31 -5.96
CA GLU A 48 -8.04 7.31 -6.98
C GLU A 48 -6.59 7.18 -7.47
N ILE A 49 -5.65 6.89 -6.57
CA ILE A 49 -4.24 6.63 -6.94
C ILE A 49 -4.18 5.42 -7.87
N LEU A 50 -4.77 4.30 -7.46
CA LEU A 50 -4.71 3.05 -8.23
C LEU A 50 -5.39 3.21 -9.59
N GLN A 51 -6.52 3.91 -9.67
CA GLN A 51 -7.19 4.21 -10.94
C GLN A 51 -6.33 5.10 -11.84
N ARG A 52 -5.72 6.16 -11.30
CA ARG A 52 -4.88 7.09 -12.08
C ARG A 52 -3.66 6.41 -12.69
N PHE A 53 -3.07 5.45 -11.97
CA PHE A 53 -1.84 4.81 -12.41
C PHE A 53 -2.03 3.39 -12.98
N GLY A 54 -3.22 2.81 -12.93
CA GLY A 54 -3.47 1.45 -13.42
C GLY A 54 -2.94 0.35 -12.47
N GLY A 55 -3.06 0.57 -11.16
CA GLY A 55 -2.65 -0.36 -10.11
C GLY A 55 -1.17 -0.22 -9.68
N PHE A 56 -0.72 -1.11 -8.79
CA PHE A 56 0.63 -1.03 -8.20
C PHE A 56 1.76 -1.08 -9.23
N LYS A 57 1.64 -1.91 -10.26
CA LYS A 57 2.64 -1.99 -11.34
C LYS A 57 2.80 -0.64 -12.05
N GLY A 58 1.69 0.02 -12.35
CA GLY A 58 1.73 1.32 -12.99
C GLY A 58 2.27 2.41 -12.06
N MET A 59 1.93 2.38 -10.77
CA MET A 59 2.52 3.29 -9.77
C MET A 59 4.04 3.13 -9.65
N ALA A 60 4.54 1.88 -9.59
CA ALA A 60 5.97 1.60 -9.41
C ALA A 60 6.84 2.08 -10.58
N ASN A 61 6.24 2.32 -11.75
CA ASN A 61 6.89 2.82 -12.96
C ASN A 61 6.78 4.35 -13.14
N GLN A 62 6.24 5.08 -12.16
CA GLN A 62 6.06 6.53 -12.25
C GLN A 62 6.96 7.27 -11.25
N PRO A 63 7.42 8.49 -11.62
CA PRO A 63 8.06 9.39 -10.67
C PRO A 63 7.09 9.72 -9.51
N LEU A 64 7.61 9.72 -8.28
CA LEU A 64 6.81 9.94 -7.07
C LEU A 64 6.21 11.35 -7.03
N GLU A 65 6.81 12.30 -7.73
CA GLU A 65 6.34 13.68 -7.87
C GLU A 65 4.96 13.72 -8.50
N LYS A 66 4.59 12.74 -9.35
CA LYS A 66 3.24 12.65 -9.92
C LYS A 66 2.16 12.33 -8.88
N LEU A 67 2.55 11.85 -7.69
CA LEU A 67 1.64 11.65 -6.57
C LEU A 67 1.30 12.96 -5.86
N LEU A 68 2.16 14.00 -5.95
CA LEU A 68 1.91 15.31 -5.32
C LEU A 68 0.66 16.01 -5.89
N ASP A 69 0.31 15.72 -7.15
CA ASP A 69 -0.89 16.25 -7.80
C ASP A 69 -2.20 15.71 -7.19
N ILE A 70 -2.14 14.66 -6.37
CA ILE A 70 -3.34 14.04 -5.80
C ILE A 70 -3.65 14.71 -4.46
N LYS A 71 -4.81 15.35 -4.40
CA LYS A 71 -5.30 16.01 -3.19
C LYS A 71 -5.34 15.03 -2.02
N GLY A 72 -4.55 15.32 -1.00
CA GLY A 72 -4.43 14.49 0.21
C GLY A 72 -3.18 13.62 0.28
N LEU A 73 -2.28 13.70 -0.70
CA LEU A 73 -0.94 13.12 -0.69
C LEU A 73 0.13 14.21 -0.52
N GLY A 74 0.44 14.54 0.75
CA GLY A 74 1.63 15.32 1.08
C GLY A 74 2.88 14.44 1.22
N ASP A 75 4.03 15.09 1.39
CA ASP A 75 5.35 14.45 1.39
C ASP A 75 5.45 13.20 2.26
N THR A 76 4.95 13.24 3.50
CA THR A 76 5.00 12.11 4.42
C THR A 76 4.35 10.85 3.85
N LYS A 77 3.21 10.99 3.17
CA LYS A 77 2.48 9.84 2.59
C LYS A 77 3.17 9.30 1.36
N ILE A 78 3.74 10.20 0.55
CA ILE A 78 4.51 9.83 -0.64
C ILE A 78 5.79 9.10 -0.24
N ILE A 79 6.52 9.59 0.77
CA ILE A 79 7.71 8.93 1.32
C ILE A 79 7.38 7.52 1.83
N ARG A 80 6.24 7.34 2.50
CA ARG A 80 5.79 6.01 2.95
C ARG A 80 5.54 5.04 1.78
N ILE A 81 4.88 5.51 0.72
CA ILE A 81 4.65 4.71 -0.50
C ILE A 81 6.00 4.36 -1.16
N ALA A 82 6.88 5.35 -1.30
CA ALA A 82 8.21 5.19 -1.89
C ALA A 82 9.04 4.14 -1.14
N ALA A 83 9.08 4.23 0.19
CA ALA A 83 9.78 3.29 1.04
C ALA A 83 9.22 1.87 0.89
N ALA A 84 7.89 1.72 0.88
CA ALA A 84 7.25 0.41 0.70
C ALA A 84 7.63 -0.24 -0.64
N PHE A 85 7.62 0.52 -1.74
CA PHE A 85 8.02 0.01 -3.05
C PHE A 85 9.50 -0.33 -3.13
N GLU A 86 10.37 0.48 -2.53
CA GLU A 86 11.81 0.19 -2.50
C GLU A 86 12.11 -1.07 -1.69
N ILE A 87 11.44 -1.26 -0.54
CA ILE A 87 11.56 -2.49 0.26
C ILE A 87 11.12 -3.70 -0.57
N ALA A 88 9.97 -3.64 -1.22
CA ALA A 88 9.49 -4.73 -2.08
C ALA A 88 10.47 -5.05 -3.21
N ARG A 89 11.04 -4.02 -3.86
CA ARG A 89 12.04 -4.17 -4.92
C ARG A 89 13.31 -4.86 -4.42
N ARG A 90 13.81 -4.48 -3.24
CA ARG A 90 15.00 -5.11 -2.63
C ARG A 90 14.77 -6.59 -2.33
N ILE A 91 13.64 -6.93 -1.71
CA ILE A 91 13.27 -8.31 -1.41
C ILE A 91 13.21 -9.15 -2.70
N VAL A 92 12.55 -8.62 -3.75
CA VAL A 92 12.47 -9.33 -5.04
C VAL A 92 13.87 -9.54 -5.64
N ASN A 93 14.72 -8.52 -5.61
CA ASN A 93 16.09 -8.62 -6.14
C ASN A 93 16.94 -9.63 -5.36
N GLU A 94 16.80 -9.71 -4.04
CA GLU A 94 17.46 -10.72 -3.20
C GLU A 94 16.99 -12.13 -3.58
N VAL A 95 15.68 -12.36 -3.64
CA VAL A 95 15.10 -13.65 -4.02
C VAL A 95 15.53 -14.09 -5.43
N LEU A 96 15.69 -13.16 -6.37
CA LEU A 96 16.15 -13.48 -7.73
C LEU A 96 17.63 -13.86 -7.76
N LYS A 97 18.49 -13.17 -7.00
CA LYS A 97 19.91 -13.53 -6.88
C LYS A 97 20.11 -14.93 -6.30
N ASP A 98 19.39 -15.24 -5.22
CA ASP A 98 19.46 -16.57 -4.59
C ASP A 98 19.09 -17.68 -5.58
N ARG A 99 18.15 -17.42 -6.51
CA ARG A 99 17.76 -18.38 -7.55
C ARG A 99 18.82 -18.57 -8.63
N GLU A 100 19.52 -17.50 -9.01
CA GLU A 100 20.62 -17.56 -9.98
C GLU A 100 21.81 -18.34 -9.41
N GLU A 101 22.13 -18.15 -8.12
CA GLU A 101 23.20 -18.86 -7.42
C GLU A 101 22.91 -20.36 -7.22
N VAL A 102 21.64 -20.74 -7.01
CA VAL A 102 21.24 -22.17 -6.92
C VAL A 102 21.25 -22.87 -8.30
N GLN A 103 21.19 -22.11 -9.40
CA GLN A 103 21.19 -22.65 -10.77
C GLN A 103 22.57 -22.64 -11.44
N ALA A 104 23.57 -22.00 -10.82
CA ALA A 104 24.96 -21.93 -11.29
C ALA A 104 25.82 -23.04 -10.67
#